data_AF-A0A367LY18-F1
#
_entry.id   AF-A0A367LY18-F1
#
_cell.length_a   1.000
_cell.length_b   1.000
_cell.length_c   1.000
_cell.angle_alpha   90.00
_cell.angle_beta   90.00
_cell.angle_gamma   90.00
#
_symmetry.space_group_name_H-M   'P 1'
#
loop_
_entity.id
_entity.type
_entity.pdbx_description
1 polymer ?
#
loop_
_entity_poly.entity_id
_entity_poly.type
_entity_poly.pdbx_seq_one_letter_code
_entity_poly.pdbx_strand_id
1 'polypeptide(L)'
;RLMYLQERLRARGSTRDVAQLAQRPCRGAWLDLLACADRLSAPATVALPTAQARDQPFELSSVQQAYWLGRGAGEVLGNVSCHAFLEFRTRDVDPQRLAAAAECVRQRHPMLRARFFDGRQQILPTPPLPCFDLQDWRTV
;
A
#
# COMPACT_ATOMS: atom_id res chain seq x y z
N ARG A 1 12.90 4.97 7.61
CA ARG A 1 13.34 4.81 9.04
C ARG A 1 12.77 5.89 9.96
N LEU A 2 12.73 7.17 9.57
CA LEU A 2 12.09 8.25 10.34
C LEU A 2 10.56 8.10 10.51
N MET A 3 9.84 7.71 9.44
CA MET A 3 8.39 7.47 9.51
C MET A 3 8.02 6.41 10.56
N TYR A 4 8.76 5.31 10.60
CA TYR A 4 8.57 4.26 11.62
C TYR A 4 8.85 4.74 13.04
N LEU A 5 9.88 5.59 13.24
CA LEU A 5 10.14 6.21 14.53
C LEU A 5 8.96 7.12 14.95
N GLN A 6 8.46 7.93 14.03
CA GLN A 6 7.34 8.83 14.28
C GLN A 6 6.05 8.06 14.63
N GLU A 7 5.73 6.99 13.91
CA GLU A 7 4.58 6.12 14.21
C GLU A 7 4.67 5.53 15.62
N ARG A 8 5.85 5.04 16.02
CA ARG A 8 6.09 4.53 17.37
C ARG A 8 6.00 5.60 18.45
N LEU A 9 6.39 6.84 18.14
CA LEU A 9 6.27 7.98 19.05
C LEU A 9 4.80 8.41 19.19
N ARG A 10 4.03 8.44 18.09
CA ARG A 10 2.58 8.70 18.10
C ARG A 10 1.82 7.66 18.91
N ALA A 11 2.14 6.38 18.75
CA ALA A 11 1.56 5.30 19.55
C ALA A 11 1.80 5.46 21.07
N ARG A 12 2.74 6.33 21.46
CA ARG A 12 3.09 6.65 22.85
C ARG A 12 2.66 8.07 23.27
N GLY A 13 1.81 8.72 22.48
CA GLY A 13 1.25 10.04 22.82
C GLY A 13 2.05 11.24 22.32
N SER A 14 3.11 11.06 21.52
CA SER A 14 3.87 12.18 20.95
C SER A 14 3.18 12.77 19.72
N THR A 15 3.09 14.09 19.64
CA THR A 15 2.50 14.84 18.52
C THR A 15 3.51 15.25 17.45
N ARG A 16 4.80 14.90 17.64
CA ARG A 16 5.89 15.36 16.76
C ARG A 16 5.75 14.82 15.34
N ASP A 17 5.97 15.70 14.36
CA ASP A 17 5.85 15.34 12.96
C ASP A 17 7.18 14.85 12.35
N VAL A 18 7.13 14.27 11.13
CA VAL A 18 8.35 13.81 10.44
C VAL A 18 9.29 14.98 10.16
N ALA A 19 8.76 16.16 9.84
CA ALA A 19 9.55 17.32 9.48
C ALA A 19 10.43 17.78 10.67
N GLN A 20 9.86 17.83 11.86
CA GLN A 20 10.55 18.14 13.11
C GLN A 20 11.66 17.13 13.42
N LEU A 21 11.41 15.83 13.24
CA LEU A 21 12.44 14.80 13.44
C LEU A 21 13.55 14.85 12.37
N ALA A 22 13.21 15.27 11.15
CA ALA A 22 14.13 15.37 10.03
C ALA A 22 15.06 16.59 10.12
N GLN A 23 14.67 17.66 10.82
CA GLN A 23 15.50 18.87 10.99
C GLN A 23 16.86 18.56 11.61
N ARG A 24 16.90 17.65 12.60
CA ARG A 24 18.14 17.19 13.24
C ARG A 24 18.08 15.69 13.50
N PRO A 25 18.48 14.85 12.52
CA PRO A 25 18.27 13.39 12.56
C PRO A 25 19.31 12.67 13.43
N CYS A 26 19.54 13.15 14.66
CA CYS A 26 20.45 12.53 15.63
C CYS A 26 19.74 12.25 16.95
N ARG A 27 20.22 11.22 17.65
CA ARG A 27 19.61 10.73 18.90
C ARG A 27 19.47 11.83 19.97
N GLY A 28 20.49 12.68 20.14
CA GLY A 28 20.46 13.77 21.12
C GLY A 28 19.35 14.77 20.85
N ALA A 29 19.27 15.30 19.63
CA ALA A 29 18.23 16.25 19.24
C ALA A 29 16.82 15.66 19.35
N TRP A 30 16.64 14.37 19.06
CA TRP A 30 15.35 13.71 19.26
C TRP A 30 14.98 13.56 20.74
N LEU A 31 15.94 13.27 21.62
CA LEU A 31 15.70 13.20 23.06
C LEU A 31 15.31 14.56 23.63
N ASP A 32 16.01 15.63 23.21
CA ASP A 32 15.68 17.00 23.62
C ASP A 32 14.27 17.40 23.15
N LEU A 33 13.95 17.10 21.90
CA LEU A 33 12.66 17.38 21.28
C LEU A 33 11.50 16.60 21.93
N LEU A 34 11.77 15.40 22.45
CA LEU A 34 10.81 14.61 23.22
C LEU A 34 10.70 15.07 24.68
N ALA A 35 11.79 15.54 25.28
CA ALA A 35 11.82 16.05 26.66
C ALA A 35 11.03 17.35 26.83
N CYS A 36 11.01 18.21 25.79
CA CYS A 36 10.23 19.45 25.79
C CYS A 36 8.77 19.28 25.32
N ALA A 37 8.30 18.06 25.06
CA ALA A 37 6.92 17.84 24.63
C ALA A 37 6.02 17.61 25.86
N ASP A 38 5.10 18.53 26.13
CA ASP A 38 4.01 18.29 27.07
C ASP A 38 3.27 17.01 26.67
N ARG A 39 3.08 16.10 27.62
CA ARG A 39 2.25 14.91 27.47
C ARG A 39 0.77 15.32 27.41
N LEU A 40 0.37 15.94 26.30
CA LEU A 40 -1.02 16.21 25.99
C LEU A 40 -1.68 14.94 25.43
N SER A 41 -2.97 14.81 25.74
CA SER A 41 -3.81 13.62 25.64
C SER A 41 -3.52 12.69 24.48
N ALA A 42 -3.62 11.40 24.78
CA ALA A 42 -3.52 10.29 23.83
C ALA A 42 -4.16 10.66 22.49
N PRO A 43 -3.44 10.51 21.36
CA PRO A 43 -4.04 10.75 20.06
C PRO A 43 -5.29 9.88 19.97
N ALA A 44 -6.38 10.46 19.49
CA ALA A 44 -7.56 9.69 19.10
C ALA A 44 -7.05 8.49 18.32
N THR A 45 -7.28 7.29 18.85
CA THR A 45 -6.92 6.04 18.19
C THR A 45 -7.43 6.16 16.77
N VAL A 46 -6.51 6.34 15.81
CA VAL A 46 -6.85 6.11 14.41
C VAL A 46 -7.15 4.62 14.42
N ALA A 47 -8.44 4.30 14.52
CA ALA A 47 -8.89 2.93 14.42
C ALA A 47 -8.30 2.44 13.10
N LEU A 48 -7.36 1.50 13.19
CA LEU A 48 -7.03 0.66 12.04
C LEU A 48 -8.38 0.22 11.50
N PRO A 49 -8.70 0.46 10.21
CA PRO A 49 -10.00 0.15 9.67
C PRO A 49 -10.38 -1.24 10.17
N THR A 50 -11.36 -1.27 11.07
CA THR A 50 -11.90 -2.50 11.65
C THR A 50 -12.13 -3.38 10.47
N ALA A 51 -11.70 -4.65 10.51
CA ALA A 51 -11.86 -5.58 9.40
C ALA A 51 -13.30 -5.51 8.89
N GLN A 52 -13.53 -4.64 7.89
CA GLN A 52 -14.83 -4.42 7.31
C GLN A 52 -15.24 -5.78 6.77
N ALA A 53 -16.51 -6.13 6.93
CA ALA A 53 -17.04 -7.40 6.46
C ALA A 53 -16.40 -7.71 5.10
N ARG A 54 -15.58 -8.76 5.05
CA ARG A 54 -14.46 -8.90 4.08
C ARG A 54 -14.92 -8.85 2.62
N ASP A 55 -16.22 -8.96 2.40
CA ASP A 55 -16.88 -9.04 1.11
C ASP A 55 -17.89 -7.91 0.87
N GLN A 56 -18.02 -6.92 1.76
CA GLN A 56 -18.90 -5.76 1.54
C GLN A 56 -18.15 -4.59 0.91
N PRO A 57 -18.81 -3.79 0.06
CA PRO A 57 -18.19 -2.60 -0.51
C PRO A 57 -17.90 -1.54 0.57
N PHE A 58 -16.76 -0.89 0.47
CA PHE A 58 -16.27 0.14 1.39
C PHE A 58 -15.67 1.34 0.64
N GLU A 59 -15.50 2.44 1.36
CA GLU A 59 -15.05 3.70 0.80
C GLU A 59 -13.59 3.66 0.33
N LEU A 60 -13.28 4.47 -0.68
CA LEU A 60 -11.91 4.71 -1.12
C LEU A 60 -11.17 5.60 -0.12
N SER A 61 -9.88 5.36 0.05
CA SER A 61 -9.02 6.39 0.65
C SER A 61 -8.95 7.62 -0.27
N SER A 62 -8.60 8.79 0.28
CA SER A 62 -8.45 10.03 -0.50
C SER A 62 -7.50 9.87 -1.70
N VAL A 63 -6.40 9.15 -1.51
CA VAL A 63 -5.45 8.83 -2.60
C VAL A 63 -6.13 7.94 -3.65
N GLN A 64 -6.79 6.85 -3.24
CA GLN A 64 -7.50 5.97 -4.19
C GLN A 64 -8.59 6.71 -4.96
N GLN A 65 -9.31 7.64 -4.32
CA GLN A 65 -10.32 8.46 -4.99
C GLN A 65 -9.69 9.38 -6.04
N ALA A 66 -8.54 9.99 -5.76
CA ALA A 66 -7.82 10.80 -6.74
C ALA A 66 -7.39 9.96 -7.96
N TYR A 67 -6.86 8.75 -7.75
CA TYR A 67 -6.54 7.81 -8.85
C TYR A 67 -7.79 7.34 -9.61
N TRP A 68 -8.92 7.12 -8.91
CA TRP A 68 -10.18 6.72 -9.53
C TRP A 68 -10.76 7.81 -10.44
N LEU A 69 -10.62 9.09 -10.06
CA LEU A 69 -11.05 10.21 -10.89
C LEU A 69 -10.09 10.41 -12.08
N GLY A 70 -8.77 10.36 -11.84
CA GLY A 70 -7.76 10.59 -12.86
C GLY A 70 -7.60 9.49 -13.91
N ARG A 71 -8.18 8.29 -13.71
CA ARG A 71 -8.07 7.17 -14.67
C ARG A 71 -9.07 7.23 -15.83
N GLY A 72 -9.99 8.18 -15.85
CA GLY A 72 -11.01 8.29 -16.91
C GLY A 72 -10.40 8.47 -18.30
N ALA A 73 -11.04 7.96 -19.35
CA ALA A 73 -10.51 8.02 -20.71
C ALA A 73 -10.38 9.46 -21.27
N GLY A 74 -11.05 10.44 -20.67
CA GLY A 74 -10.93 11.86 -21.02
C GLY A 74 -9.81 12.61 -20.29
N GLU A 75 -9.13 11.97 -19.33
CA GLU A 75 -8.08 12.61 -18.54
C GLU A 75 -6.71 12.48 -19.21
N VAL A 76 -5.84 13.46 -18.98
CA VAL A 76 -4.45 13.43 -19.44
C VAL A 76 -3.69 12.32 -18.70
N LEU A 77 -3.12 11.36 -19.45
CA LEU A 77 -2.57 10.09 -18.93
C LEU A 77 -3.62 9.15 -18.29
N GLY A 78 -4.90 9.44 -18.48
CA GLY A 78 -6.00 8.55 -18.11
C GLY A 78 -6.00 7.26 -18.93
N ASN A 79 -6.77 6.27 -18.48
CA ASN A 79 -6.86 4.93 -19.07
C ASN A 79 -5.53 4.15 -19.19
N VAL A 80 -4.43 4.64 -18.59
CA VAL A 80 -3.16 3.93 -18.50
C VAL A 80 -3.03 3.33 -17.10
N SER A 81 -2.85 2.02 -17.02
CA SER A 81 -2.55 1.37 -15.74
C SER A 81 -1.06 1.52 -15.41
N CYS A 82 -0.70 1.41 -14.13
CA CYS A 82 0.71 1.30 -13.76
C CYS A 82 1.25 -0.03 -14.30
N HIS A 83 2.24 0.04 -15.18
CA HIS A 83 2.93 -1.12 -15.72
C HIS A 83 4.43 -1.01 -15.38
N ALA A 84 5.01 -2.13 -14.96
CA ALA A 84 6.44 -2.25 -14.74
C ALA A 84 6.98 -3.40 -15.59
N PHE A 85 8.09 -3.16 -16.26
CA PHE A 85 8.84 -4.18 -16.99
C PHE A 85 10.17 -4.39 -16.27
N LEU A 86 10.45 -5.65 -15.92
CA LEU A 86 11.66 -6.04 -15.20
C LEU A 86 12.32 -7.19 -15.93
N GLU A 87 13.62 -7.08 -16.15
CA GLU A 87 14.45 -8.14 -16.74
C GLU A 87 15.36 -8.74 -15.69
N PHE A 88 15.44 -10.08 -15.70
CA PHE A 88 16.29 -10.82 -14.78
C PHE A 88 17.14 -11.81 -15.56
N ARG A 89 18.47 -11.78 -15.32
CA ARG A 89 19.35 -12.85 -15.76
C ARG A 89 19.30 -13.99 -14.75
N THR A 90 18.72 -15.11 -15.15
CA THR A 90 18.49 -16.28 -14.28
C THR A 90 18.84 -17.57 -15.00
N ARG A 91 18.92 -18.69 -14.26
CA ARG A 91 19.03 -20.05 -14.80
C ARG A 91 17.85 -20.85 -14.25
N ASP A 92 17.32 -21.76 -15.06
CA ASP A 92 16.32 -22.77 -14.64
C ASP A 92 15.06 -22.17 -13.98
N VAL A 93 14.47 -21.14 -14.58
CA VAL A 93 13.16 -20.62 -14.13
C VAL A 93 12.09 -21.67 -14.39
N ASP A 94 11.45 -22.11 -13.31
CA ASP A 94 10.26 -22.97 -13.35
C ASP A 94 9.00 -22.08 -13.38
N PRO A 95 8.27 -22.03 -14.51
CA PRO A 95 7.09 -21.18 -14.64
C PRO A 95 5.94 -21.60 -13.71
N GLN A 96 5.81 -22.89 -13.38
CA GLN A 96 4.75 -23.37 -12.50
C GLN A 96 4.97 -22.89 -11.07
N ARG A 97 6.23 -22.92 -10.60
CA ARG A 97 6.60 -22.35 -9.30
C ARG A 97 6.37 -20.84 -9.24
N LEU A 98 6.64 -20.13 -10.33
CA LEU A 98 6.40 -18.68 -10.40
C LEU A 98 4.90 -18.35 -10.35
N ALA A 99 4.08 -19.09 -11.09
CA ALA A 99 2.63 -18.96 -11.07
C ALA A 99 2.06 -19.20 -9.65
N ALA A 100 2.50 -20.26 -8.98
CA ALA A 100 2.10 -20.56 -7.61
C ALA A 100 2.52 -19.46 -6.62
N ALA A 101 3.73 -18.92 -6.77
CA ALA A 101 4.20 -17.82 -5.93
C ALA A 101 3.38 -16.53 -6.13
N ALA A 102 3.05 -16.19 -7.38
CA ALA A 102 2.18 -15.05 -7.70
C ALA A 102 0.80 -15.20 -7.04
N GLU A 103 0.23 -16.40 -7.08
CA GLU A 103 -1.04 -16.71 -6.42
C GLU A 103 -0.96 -16.57 -4.90
N CYS A 104 0.11 -17.07 -4.27
CA CYS A 104 0.33 -16.88 -2.82
C CYS A 104 0.39 -15.40 -2.44
N VAL A 105 1.07 -14.57 -3.24
CA VAL A 105 1.14 -13.11 -3.02
C VAL A 105 -0.25 -12.50 -3.16
N ARG A 106 -1.01 -12.85 -4.19
CA ARG A 106 -2.38 -12.36 -4.39
C ARG A 106 -3.31 -12.71 -3.22
N GLN A 107 -3.23 -13.93 -2.71
CA GLN A 107 -4.05 -14.35 -1.57
C GLN A 107 -3.68 -13.59 -0.28
N ARG A 108 -2.37 -13.41 -0.05
CA ARG A 108 -1.84 -12.69 1.12
C ARG A 108 -2.26 -11.22 1.16
N HIS A 109 -2.41 -10.57 0.00
CA HIS A 109 -2.63 -9.13 -0.09
C HIS A 109 -4.04 -8.80 -0.64
N PRO A 110 -5.02 -8.42 0.21
CA PRO A 110 -6.39 -8.15 -0.21
C PRO A 110 -6.52 -7.16 -1.37
N MET A 111 -5.70 -6.11 -1.39
CA MET A 111 -5.74 -5.09 -2.45
C MET A 111 -5.37 -5.61 -3.85
N LEU A 112 -4.68 -6.75 -3.96
CA LEU A 112 -4.45 -7.42 -5.26
C LEU A 112 -5.69 -8.16 -5.76
N ARG A 113 -6.76 -8.20 -4.97
CA ARG A 113 -8.07 -8.78 -5.29
C ARG A 113 -9.19 -7.75 -5.23
N ALA A 114 -8.86 -6.47 -5.11
CA ALA A 114 -9.85 -5.40 -5.03
C ALA A 114 -10.48 -5.12 -6.39
N ARG A 115 -11.80 -4.98 -6.41
CA ARG A 115 -12.57 -4.37 -7.51
C ARG A 115 -12.96 -2.96 -7.09
N PHE A 116 -12.92 -2.03 -8.02
CA PHE A 116 -13.34 -0.64 -7.85
C PHE A 116 -14.56 -0.35 -8.73
N PHE A 117 -15.59 0.27 -8.18
CA PHE A 117 -16.84 0.61 -8.88
C PHE A 117 -17.57 1.72 -8.13
N ASP A 118 -18.23 2.62 -8.86
CA ASP A 118 -19.05 3.71 -8.29
C ASP A 118 -18.38 4.50 -7.16
N GLY A 119 -17.06 4.74 -7.27
CA GLY A 119 -16.29 5.46 -6.24
C GLY A 119 -16.09 4.67 -4.94
N ARG A 120 -16.32 3.36 -4.95
CA ARG A 120 -16.14 2.43 -3.84
C ARG A 120 -15.23 1.27 -4.25
N GLN A 121 -14.85 0.45 -3.27
CA GLN A 121 -14.04 -0.74 -3.48
C GLN A 121 -14.59 -1.95 -2.73
N GLN A 122 -14.29 -3.14 -3.22
CA GLN A 122 -14.65 -4.40 -2.58
C GLN A 122 -13.53 -5.41 -2.80
N ILE A 123 -13.18 -6.19 -1.76
CA ILE A 123 -12.22 -7.29 -1.92
C ILE A 123 -12.97 -8.51 -2.42
N LEU A 124 -12.51 -9.08 -3.54
CA LEU A 124 -13.10 -10.30 -4.09
C LEU A 124 -12.40 -11.53 -3.50
N PRO A 125 -13.12 -12.57 -3.05
CA PRO A 125 -12.50 -13.83 -2.66
C PRO A 125 -11.74 -14.47 -3.83
N THR A 126 -12.37 -14.47 -5.01
CA THR A 126 -11.79 -14.98 -6.26
C THR A 126 -12.02 -13.97 -7.39
N PRO A 127 -11.00 -13.20 -7.78
CA PRO A 127 -11.04 -12.35 -8.98
C PRO A 127 -11.24 -13.19 -10.25
N PRO A 128 -11.90 -12.64 -11.28
CA PRO A 128 -12.22 -13.37 -12.50
C PRO A 128 -11.02 -13.56 -13.45
N LEU A 129 -9.93 -12.81 -13.26
CA LEU A 129 -8.76 -12.85 -14.12
C LEU A 129 -7.60 -13.60 -13.45
N PRO A 130 -6.80 -14.37 -14.22
CA PRO A 130 -5.58 -14.97 -13.70
C PRO A 130 -4.56 -13.89 -13.32
N CYS A 131 -3.74 -14.17 -12.31
CA CYS A 131 -2.68 -13.25 -11.87
C CYS A 131 -1.31 -13.50 -12.50
N PHE A 132 -1.22 -14.53 -13.34
CA PHE A 132 -0.01 -14.95 -14.02
C PHE A 132 -0.36 -15.41 -15.42
N ASP A 133 0.43 -14.95 -16.38
CA ASP A 133 0.39 -15.37 -17.78
C ASP A 133 1.83 -15.65 -18.23
N LEU A 134 2.00 -16.60 -19.16
CA LEU A 134 3.30 -17.09 -19.58
C LEU A 134 3.39 -17.06 -21.10
N GLN A 135 4.36 -16.29 -21.60
CA GLN A 135 4.81 -16.35 -22.98
C GLN A 135 6.24 -16.90 -23.01
N ASP A 136 6.43 -18.10 -23.57
CA ASP A 136 7.75 -18.67 -23.81
C ASP A 136 8.22 -18.31 -25.23
N TRP A 137 9.24 -17.46 -25.32
CA TRP A 137 9.78 -16.98 -26.59
C TRP A 137 10.74 -17.98 -27.26
N ARG A 138 11.08 -19.09 -26.60
CA ARG A 138 11.89 -20.17 -27.20
C ARG A 138 11.07 -21.07 -28.11
N THR A 139 9.75 -21.01 -27.99
CA THR A 139 8.79 -21.85 -28.74
C THR A 139 8.07 -21.09 -29.83
N VAL A 140 8.44 -19.82 -30.07
CA VAL A 140 7.88 -18.95 -31.11
C VAL A 140 8.77 -18.97 -32.35
#